data_AF-A0A8S8Y573-F1
#
_entry.id   AF-A0A8S8Y573-F1
#
_cell.length_a   1.000
_cell.length_b   1.000
_cell.length_c   1.000
_cell.angle_alpha   90.00
_cell.angle_beta   90.00
_cell.angle_gamma   90.00
#
_symmetry.space_group_name_H-M   'P 1'
#
loop_
_entity.id
_entity.type
_entity.pdbx_description
1 polymer ?
#
loop_
_entity_poly.entity_id
_entity_poly.type
_entity_poly.pdbx_seq_one_letter_code
_entity_poly.pdbx_strand_id
1 'polypeptide(L)' 'MRWYAYNGDADGICSMVQWGLAYGIEGHRVTGVKRDIELLERVNPNPMTKLSLWTFHWRETTLSHRIVNSRI' A
#
# COMPACT_ATOMS: atom_id res chain seq x y z
N MET A 1 -4.46 9.86 -9.49
CA MET A 1 -4.65 8.39 -9.62
C MET A 1 -4.31 7.73 -8.29
N ARG A 2 -5.06 6.73 -7.84
CA ARG A 2 -4.86 6.11 -6.51
C ARG A 2 -4.32 4.70 -6.64
N TRP A 3 -3.35 4.36 -5.79
CA TRP A 3 -2.73 3.05 -5.70
C TRP A 3 -2.79 2.53 -4.26
N TYR A 4 -2.99 1.23 -4.14
CA TYR A 4 -3.02 0.49 -2.88
C TYR A 4 -1.99 -0.63 -2.98
N ALA A 5 -1.02 -0.64 -2.08
CA ALA A 5 0.00 -1.69 -1.99
C ALA A 5 -0.10 -2.38 -0.63
N TYR A 6 -0.31 -3.69 -0.62
CA TYR A 6 -0.42 -4.48 0.61
C TYR A 6 0.06 -5.92 0.41
N ASN A 7 0.56 -6.56 1.47
CA ASN A 7 0.93 -7.97 1.41
C ASN A 7 -0.30 -8.88 1.46
N GLY A 8 -0.16 -10.09 0.93
CA GLY A 8 -1.17 -11.15 1.01
C GLY A 8 -1.23 -11.86 2.37
N ASP A 9 -0.76 -11.21 3.44
CA ASP A 9 -1.00 -11.67 4.80
C ASP A 9 -2.35 -11.17 5.31
N ALA A 10 -2.80 -11.73 6.44
CA ALA A 10 -4.10 -11.41 7.01
C ALA A 10 -4.26 -9.90 7.28
N ASP A 11 -3.20 -9.24 7.75
CA ASP A 11 -3.24 -7.82 8.10
C ASP A 11 -3.35 -6.93 6.85
N GLY A 12 -2.59 -7.22 5.79
CA GLY A 12 -2.66 -6.49 4.53
C GLY A 12 -4.03 -6.63 3.85
N ILE A 13 -4.57 -7.85 3.82
CA ILE A 13 -5.91 -8.11 3.29
C ILE A 13 -6.98 -7.41 4.15
N CYS A 14 -6.92 -7.53 5.47
CA CYS A 14 -7.87 -6.91 6.39
C CYS A 14 -7.88 -5.39 6.26
N SER A 15 -6.70 -4.77 6.12
CA SER A 15 -6.57 -3.32 5.91
C SER A 15 -7.28 -2.87 4.63
N MET A 16 -7.11 -3.60 3.52
CA MET A 16 -7.79 -3.28 2.26
C MET A 16 -9.31 -3.46 2.34
N VAL A 17 -9.78 -4.49 3.05
CA VAL A 17 -11.22 -4.72 3.27
C VAL A 17 -11.82 -3.58 4.11
N GLN A 18 -11.21 -3.24 5.24
CA GLN A 18 -11.66 -2.14 6.09
C GLN A 18 -11.64 -0.81 5.33
N TRP A 19 -10.58 -0.55 4.56
CA TRP A 19 -10.51 0.64 3.71
C TRP A 19 -11.66 0.67 2.70
N GLY A 20 -11.91 -0.45 2.03
CA GLY A 20 -12.97 -0.56 1.03
C GLY A 20 -14.36 -0.31 1.60
N LEU A 21 -14.64 -0.81 2.80
CA LEU A 21 -15.91 -0.59 3.49
C LEU A 21 -16.09 0.88 3.92
N ALA A 22 -15.03 1.55 4.35
CA ALA A 22 -15.10 2.92 4.85
C ALA A 22 -15.06 3.98 3.74
N TYR A 23 -14.29 3.75 2.68
CA TYR A 23 -13.92 4.79 1.71
C TYR A 23 -14.07 4.37 0.24
N GLY A 24 -14.51 3.14 -0.04
CA GLY A 24 -14.56 2.59 -1.39
C GLY A 24 -13.20 2.08 -1.90
N ILE A 25 -13.23 1.41 -3.05
CA ILE A 25 -12.10 0.65 -3.61
C ILE A 25 -11.64 1.17 -4.99
N GLU A 26 -11.89 2.44 -5.29
CA GLU A 26 -11.45 3.05 -6.56
C GLU A 26 -9.94 3.30 -6.57
N GLY A 27 -9.23 2.52 -7.37
CA GLY A 27 -7.78 2.64 -7.56
C GLY A 27 -7.12 1.34 -7.99
N HIS A 28 -5.85 1.43 -8.34
CA HIS A 28 -5.03 0.27 -8.70
C HIS A 28 -4.57 -0.45 -7.43
N ARG A 29 -4.74 -1.77 -7.40
CA ARG A 29 -4.30 -2.61 -6.28
C ARG A 29 -3.09 -3.42 -6.70
N VAL A 30 -2.07 -3.43 -5.85
CA VAL A 30 -0.87 -4.24 -5.98
C VAL A 30 -0.77 -5.08 -4.71
N THR A 31 -0.82 -6.38 -4.87
CA THR A 31 -0.70 -7.34 -3.77
C THR A 31 0.30 -8.42 -4.13
N GLY A 32 0.89 -9.03 -3.08
CA GLY A 32 1.88 -10.10 -3.20
C GLY A 32 1.61 -11.21 -2.19
N VAL A 33 2.56 -12.13 -2.04
CA VAL A 33 2.52 -13.12 -0.96
C VAL A 33 2.89 -12.48 0.39
N LYS A 34 2.76 -13.22 1.49
CA LYS A 34 3.21 -12.77 2.82
C LYS A 34 4.70 -12.40 2.76
N ARG A 35 5.03 -11.19 3.23
CA ARG A 35 6.40 -10.61 3.23
C ARG A 35 7.00 -10.40 1.83
N ASP A 36 6.19 -10.07 0.83
CA ASP A 36 6.69 -9.63 -0.47
C ASP A 36 7.33 -8.23 -0.34
N ILE A 37 8.66 -8.18 -0.27
CA ILE A 37 9.42 -6.93 -0.03
C ILE A 37 9.63 -6.09 -1.30
N GLU A 38 9.39 -6.66 -2.49
CA GLU A 38 9.57 -6.01 -3.80
C GLU A 38 8.24 -5.45 -4.35
N LEU A 39 7.20 -5.43 -3.51
CA LEU A 39 5.84 -5.03 -3.91
C LEU A 39 5.78 -3.63 -4.55
N LEU A 40 6.64 -2.71 -4.10
CA LEU A 40 6.68 -1.33 -4.59
C LEU A 40 7.24 -1.22 -6.02
N GLU A 41 8.03 -2.18 -6.50
CA GLU A 41 8.55 -2.15 -7.87
C GLU A 41 7.45 -2.31 -8.92
N ARG A 42 6.31 -2.88 -8.52
CA ARG A 42 5.12 -3.09 -9.36
C ARG A 42 4.21 -1.86 -9.40
N VAL A 43 4.53 -0.80 -8.65
CA VAL A 43 3.80 0.47 -8.66
C VAL A 43 4.42 1.39 -9.71
N ASN A 44 3.60 1.89 -10.64
CA ASN A 44 4.03 2.88 -11.64
C ASN A 44 3.37 4.25 -11.34
N PRO A 45 3.89 5.01 -10.36
CA PRO A 45 3.27 6.27 -9.96
C PRO A 45 3.63 7.39 -10.94
N ASN A 46 2.67 8.27 -11.18
CA ASN A 46 2.92 9.60 -11.74
C ASN A 46 3.01 10.66 -10.60
N PRO A 47 3.46 11.90 -10.88
CA PRO A 47 3.62 12.94 -9.86
C PRO A 47 2.35 13.29 -9.06
N MET A 48 1.17 12.98 -9.59
CA MET A 48 -0.14 13.20 -8.95
C MET A 48 -0.70 11.93 -8.29
N THR A 49 0.11 10.90 -8.14
CA THR A 49 -0.30 9.61 -7.60
C THR A 49 -0.37 9.65 -6.08
N LYS A 50 -1.50 9.19 -5.53
CA LYS A 50 -1.65 8.91 -4.11
C LYS A 50 -1.45 7.42 -3.88
N LEU A 51 -0.39 7.05 -3.17
CA LEU A 51 -0.10 5.66 -2.79
C LEU A 51 -0.44 5.45 -1.32
N SER A 52 -1.26 4.43 -1.03
CA SER A 52 -1.49 3.92 0.32
C SER A 52 -0.78 2.59 0.47
N LEU A 53 0.05 2.45 1.51
CA LEU A 53 0.90 1.29 1.76
C LEU A 53 0.51 0.64 3.09
N TRP A 54 0.18 -0.66 3.06
CA TRP A 54 -0.10 -1.45 4.25
C TRP A 54 0.79 -2.70 4.24
N THR A 55 1.97 -2.57 4.84
CA THR A 55 2.92 -3.67 5.03
C THR A 55 3.62 -3.49 6.38
N PHE A 56 3.83 -4.60 7.08
CA PHE A 56 4.59 -4.66 8.33
C PHE A 56 6.05 -5.13 8.13
N HIS A 57 6.57 -5.07 6.90
CA HIS A 57 7.98 -5.34 6.63
C HIS A 57 8.63 -4.12 6.02
N TRP A 58 9.28 -3.34 6.87
CA TRP A 58 10.09 -2.20 6.49
C TRP A 58 11.54 -2.66 6.32
N ARG A 59 12.07 -2.58 5.09
CA ARG A 59 13.51 -2.44 4.89
C ARG A 59 13.81 -0.94 4.89
N GLU A 60 14.89 -0.53 5.56
CA GLU A 60 15.53 0.76 5.35
C GLU A 60 16.03 0.85 3.91
N THR A 61 15.14 1.15 2.97
CA THR A 61 15.53 1.58 1.64
C THR A 61 14.99 2.98 1.46
N THR A 62 15.91 3.93 1.47
CA THR A 62 15.70 5.37 1.36
C THR A 62 14.95 5.72 0.08
N LEU A 63 13.62 5.70 0.13
CA LEU A 63 12.76 6.37 -0.84
C LEU A 63 12.12 7.55 -0.13
N SER A 64 12.64 8.74 -0.41
CA SER A 64 12.15 10.03 0.04
C SER A 64 10.78 10.34 -0.56
N HIS A 65 9.75 9.62 -0.13
CA HIS A 65 8.37 10.02 -0.32
C HIS A 65 7.72 10.13 1.05
N ARG A 66 7.35 11.36 1.42
CA ARG A 66 6.63 11.71 2.66
C ARG A 66 5.50 10.70 2.91
N ILE A 67 5.72 9.81 3.87
CA ILE A 67 4.66 9.02 4.51
C ILE A 67 3.81 10.02 5.29
N VAL A 68 2.55 10.16 4.89
CA VAL A 68 1.58 10.95 5.66
C VAL A 68 1.15 10.08 6.84
N ASN A 69 1.47 10.54 8.05
CA ASN A 69 0.99 9.97 9.31
C ASN A 69 -0.52 9.70 9.24
N SER A 70 -0.93 8.44 9.35
CA SER A 70 -2.27 8.09 9.81
C SER A 70 -2.15 7.48 11.19
N ARG A 71 -2.45 8.28 12.21
CA ARG A 71 -2.90 7.76 13.50
C ARG A 71 -4.26 7.12 13.28
N ILE A 72 -4.36 5.80 13.36
CA ILE A 72 -5.34 5.04 14.17
C ILE A 72 -4.64 3.74 14.57
#